data_AF-A0A5B8UNQ8-F1
#
_entry.id   AF-A0A5B8UNQ8-F1
#
_cell.length_a   1.000
_cell.length_b   1.000
_cell.length_c   1.000
_cell.angle_alpha   90.00
_cell.angle_beta   90.00
_cell.angle_gamma   90.00
#
_symmetry.space_group_name_H-M   'P 1'
#
loop_
_entity.id
_entity.type
_entity.pdbx_description
1 polymer ?
#
loop_
_entity_poly.entity_id
_entity_poly.type
_entity_poly.pdbx_seq_one_letter_code
_entity_poly.pdbx_strand_id
1 'polypeptide(L)'
;MIESVWVFNGANANFSSGIFLDKSVADNWIKKNNLTGILTLYPLNKGVYDWAIEQGFFSPHTDAHFSPIFIQKFTSASQEHYHYVDGLLDN
;
A
#
# COMPACT_ATOMS: atom_id res chain seq x y z
N MET A 1 -16.43 4.15 7.67
CA MET A 1 -15.40 3.37 6.95
C MET A 1 -14.57 4.33 6.14
N ILE A 2 -13.25 4.13 6.09
CA ILE A 2 -12.39 4.88 5.17
C ILE A 2 -12.55 4.23 3.78
N GLU A 3 -12.96 5.00 2.79
CA GLU A 3 -12.94 4.54 1.40
C GLU A 3 -11.51 4.24 1.00
N SER A 4 -11.28 3.08 0.39
CA SER A 4 -9.93 2.58 0.12
C SER A 4 -9.90 1.75 -1.16
N VAL A 5 -8.69 1.60 -1.70
CA VAL A 5 -8.39 0.78 -2.88
C VAL A 5 -7.19 -0.09 -2.60
N TRP A 6 -7.18 -1.28 -3.19
CA TRP A 6 -6.04 -2.17 -3.22
C TRP A 6 -5.09 -1.74 -4.33
N VAL A 7 -3.84 -1.47 -3.99
CA VAL A 7 -2.79 -1.10 -4.94
C VAL A 7 -1.77 -2.23 -4.99
N PHE A 8 -1.53 -2.77 -6.18
CA PHE A 8 -0.50 -3.78 -6.39
C PHE A 8 0.77 -3.12 -6.94
N ASN A 9 1.88 -3.35 -6.25
CA ASN A 9 3.22 -2.98 -6.70
C ASN A 9 3.99 -4.27 -7.02
N GLY A 10 4.22 -4.52 -8.32
CA GLY A 10 5.05 -5.64 -8.76
C GLY A 10 6.49 -5.51 -8.27
N ALA A 11 7.15 -6.64 -8.03
CA ALA A 11 8.55 -6.66 -7.66
C ALA A 11 9.41 -5.92 -8.69
N ASN A 12 10.29 -5.02 -8.23
CA ASN A 12 11.14 -4.14 -9.04
C ASN A 12 10.39 -3.11 -9.93
N ALA A 13 9.08 -2.91 -9.73
CA ALA A 13 8.33 -1.91 -10.46
C ALA A 13 8.50 -0.51 -9.86
N ASN A 14 8.68 0.50 -10.71
CA ASN A 14 8.71 1.91 -10.28
C ASN A 14 7.29 2.48 -10.05
N PHE A 15 6.27 1.85 -10.60
CA PHE A 15 4.88 2.29 -10.55
C PHE A 15 3.96 1.13 -10.13
N SER A 16 2.78 1.47 -9.61
CA SER A 16 1.72 0.50 -9.33
C SER A 16 1.29 -0.21 -10.62
N SER A 17 1.20 -1.54 -10.59
CA SER A 17 0.83 -2.34 -11.75
C SER A 17 -0.69 -2.60 -11.83
N GLY A 18 -1.42 -2.39 -10.73
CA GLY A 18 -2.88 -2.53 -10.70
C GLY A 18 -3.51 -1.82 -9.50
N ILE A 19 -4.75 -1.39 -9.66
CA ILE A 19 -5.58 -0.78 -8.60
C ILE A 19 -6.96 -1.43 -8.65
N PHE A 20 -7.46 -1.87 -7.49
CA PHE A 20 -8.70 -2.64 -7.37
C PHE A 20 -9.56 -2.15 -6.20
N LEU A 21 -10.88 -2.21 -6.37
CA LEU A 21 -11.82 -1.93 -5.27
C LEU A 21 -11.97 -3.13 -4.32
N ASP A 22 -11.77 -4.34 -4.84
CA ASP A 22 -12.00 -5.59 -4.12
C ASP A 22 -10.74 -6.45 -4.11
N LYS A 23 -10.42 -7.01 -2.94
CA LYS A 23 -9.21 -7.80 -2.73
C LYS A 23 -9.24 -9.09 -3.56
N SER A 24 -10.38 -9.76 -3.63
CA SER A 24 -10.52 -11.02 -4.37
C SER A 24 -10.32 -10.83 -5.87
N VAL A 25 -10.71 -9.66 -6.41
CA VAL A 25 -10.42 -9.30 -7.81
C VAL A 25 -8.91 -9.15 -8.02
N ALA A 26 -8.22 -8.47 -7.10
CA ALA A 26 -6.75 -8.35 -7.14
C ALA A 26 -6.07 -9.72 -7.03
N ASP A 27 -6.48 -10.56 -6.08
CA ASP A 27 -5.94 -11.90 -5.84
C ASP A 27 -6.06 -12.78 -7.10
N ASN A 28 -7.24 -12.78 -7.72
CA ASN A 28 -7.49 -13.54 -8.95
C ASN A 28 -6.62 -13.05 -10.12
N TRP A 29 -6.43 -11.72 -10.24
CA TRP A 29 -5.57 -11.15 -11.27
C TRP A 29 -4.09 -11.48 -11.04
N ILE A 30 -3.62 -11.39 -9.79
CA ILE A 30 -2.24 -11.76 -9.41
C ILE A 30 -1.98 -13.24 -9.72
N LYS A 31 -2.88 -14.12 -9.28
CA LYS A 31 -2.78 -15.56 -9.52
C LYS A 31 -2.81 -15.92 -10.98
N LYS A 32 -3.74 -15.34 -11.76
CA LYS A 32 -3.88 -15.61 -13.20
C LYS A 32 -2.60 -15.31 -13.98
N ASN A 33 -1.83 -14.31 -13.54
CA ASN A 33 -0.64 -13.82 -14.25
C ASN A 33 0.68 -14.24 -13.59
N ASN A 34 0.66 -15.09 -12.55
CA ASN A 34 1.84 -15.52 -11.79
C ASN A 34 2.71 -14.35 -11.30
N LEU A 35 2.09 -13.30 -10.76
CA LEU A 35 2.82 -12.08 -10.38
C LEU A 35 3.49 -12.21 -9.00
N THR A 36 4.66 -11.60 -8.87
CA THR A 36 5.39 -11.42 -7.62
C THR A 36 5.37 -9.94 -7.24
N GLY A 37 5.02 -9.61 -6.00
CA GLY A 37 4.87 -8.23 -5.54
C GLY A 37 4.10 -8.09 -4.22
N ILE A 38 3.66 -6.88 -3.93
CA ILE A 38 2.92 -6.55 -2.71
C ILE A 38 1.58 -5.91 -3.09
N LEU A 39 0.50 -6.39 -2.49
CA LEU A 39 -0.83 -5.78 -2.55
C LEU A 39 -1.09 -5.04 -1.25
N THR A 40 -1.34 -3.73 -1.30
CA THR A 40 -1.52 -2.88 -0.11
C THR A 40 -2.83 -2.11 -0.18
N LEU A 41 -3.55 -2.01 0.94
CA LEU A 41 -4.76 -1.20 1.05
C LEU A 41 -4.40 0.28 1.27
N TYR A 42 -4.79 1.13 0.32
CA TYR A 42 -4.55 2.57 0.36
C TYR A 42 -5.85 3.35 0.60
N PRO A 43 -5.85 4.37 1.48
CA PRO A 43 -6.99 5.24 1.68
C PRO A 43 -7.20 6.15 0.45
N LEU A 44 -8.46 6.38 0.08
CA LEU A 44 -8.83 7.34 -0.96
C LEU A 44 -8.89 8.77 -0.40
N ASN A 45 -8.54 9.74 -1.26
CA ASN A 45 -8.53 11.18 -0.94
C ASN A 45 -7.68 11.54 0.28
N LYS A 46 -6.70 10.71 0.63
CA LYS A 46 -5.84 10.91 1.80
C LYS A 46 -4.43 10.35 1.57
N GLY A 47 -3.41 11.09 1.97
CA GLY A 47 -2.04 10.59 1.98
C GLY A 47 -1.84 9.56 3.09
N VAL A 48 -0.97 8.56 2.85
CA VAL A 48 -0.63 7.53 3.86
C VAL A 48 -0.04 8.15 5.13
N TYR A 49 0.70 9.26 4.99
CA TYR A 49 1.24 10.03 6.12
C TYR A 49 0.14 10.54 7.05
N ASP A 50 -0.83 11.30 6.50
CA ASP A 50 -1.93 11.85 7.28
C ASP A 50 -2.80 10.75 7.89
N TRP A 51 -3.08 9.71 7.10
CA TRP A 51 -3.80 8.52 7.57
C TRP A 51 -3.10 7.87 8.77
N ALA A 52 -1.80 7.64 8.70
CA ALA A 52 -1.06 6.99 9.79
C ALA A 52 -1.07 7.82 11.08
N ILE A 53 -1.05 9.15 10.98
CA ILE A 53 -1.17 10.05 12.13
C ILE A 53 -2.56 9.97 12.75
N GLU A 54 -3.60 10.08 11.92
CA GLU A 54 -4.99 10.01 12.39
C GLU A 54 -5.34 8.69 13.07
N GLN A 55 -4.77 7.58 12.57
CA GLN A 55 -4.96 6.25 13.18
C GLN A 55 -4.06 6.03 14.41
N GLY A 56 -3.15 6.95 14.72
CA GLY A 56 -2.19 6.80 15.82
C GLY A 56 -1.05 5.82 15.55
N PHE A 57 -0.87 5.39 14.30
CA PHE A 57 0.24 4.53 13.87
C PHE A 57 1.57 5.28 13.74
N PHE A 58 1.51 6.61 13.58
CA PHE A 58 2.70 7.45 13.49
C PHE A 58 2.51 8.75 14.28
N SER A 59 3.55 9.17 14.99
CA SER A 59 3.57 10.44 15.71
C SER A 59 4.82 11.24 15.32
N PRO A 60 4.69 12.24 14.43
CA PRO A 60 5.82 13.07 14.02
C PRO A 60 6.29 13.93 15.21
N HIS A 61 7.60 13.90 15.49
CA HIS A 61 8.18 14.54 16.66
C HIS A 61 9.50 15.28 16.36
N THR A 62 9.90 15.32 15.08
CA THR A 62 11.06 16.08 14.61
C THR A 62 10.67 16.93 13.41
N ASP A 63 11.33 18.06 13.20
CA ASP A 63 11.08 18.95 12.04
C ASP A 63 11.22 18.21 10.70
N ALA A 64 12.12 17.22 10.64
CA ALA A 64 12.31 16.39 9.46
C ALA A 64 11.06 15.58 9.09
N HIS A 65 10.27 15.12 10.07
CA HIS A 65 9.04 14.35 9.83
C HIS A 65 7.95 15.19 9.14
N PHE A 66 7.99 16.52 9.30
CA PHE A 66 7.08 17.44 8.62
C PHE A 66 7.60 17.91 7.25
N SER A 67 8.82 17.52 6.87
CA SER A 67 9.42 17.98 5.61
C SER A 67 8.72 17.35 4.40
N PRO A 68 8.58 18.08 3.27
CA PRO A 68 8.02 17.53 2.04
C PRO A 68 8.75 16.26 1.55
N ILE A 69 10.07 16.22 1.73
CA ILE A 69 10.91 15.07 1.34
C ILE A 69 10.57 13.82 2.15
N PHE A 70 10.23 13.99 3.43
CA PHE A 70 9.78 12.88 4.26
C PHE A 70 8.38 12.42 3.86
N ILE A 71 7.44 13.37 3.76
CA ILE A 71 6.03 13.07 3.45
C ILE A 71 5.90 12.36 2.10
N GLN A 72 6.62 12.81 1.05
CA GLN A 72 6.53 12.22 -0.29
C GLN A 72 7.05 10.77 -0.37
N LYS A 73 7.90 10.35 0.58
CA LYS A 73 8.48 9.00 0.64
C LYS A 73 7.83 8.14 1.73
N PHE A 74 6.87 8.69 2.46
CA PHE A 74 6.30 8.03 3.61
C PHE A 74 5.48 6.81 3.18
N THR A 75 5.74 5.70 3.87
CA THR A 75 4.98 4.46 3.79
C THR A 75 4.71 3.97 5.20
N SER A 76 3.62 3.24 5.42
CA SER A 76 3.31 2.68 6.74
C SER A 76 3.18 1.17 6.68
N ALA A 77 4.00 0.47 7.47
CA ALA A 77 3.90 -0.98 7.65
C ALA A 77 2.59 -1.39 8.35
N SER A 78 1.86 -0.44 8.95
CA SER A 78 0.53 -0.65 9.54
C SER A 78 -0.58 -0.70 8.50
N GLN A 79 -0.31 -0.38 7.23
CA GLN A 79 -1.28 -0.63 6.17
C GLN A 79 -1.50 -2.13 6.03
N GLU A 80 -2.74 -2.54 5.80
CA GLU A 80 -3.02 -3.93 5.43
C GLU A 80 -2.33 -4.24 4.11
N HIS A 81 -1.46 -5.24 4.11
CA HIS A 81 -0.71 -5.64 2.93
C HIS A 81 -0.46 -7.14 2.89
N TYR A 82 -0.22 -7.65 1.68
CA TYR A 82 -0.04 -9.06 1.39
C TYR A 82 1.08 -9.24 0.38
N HIS A 83 2.00 -10.17 0.66
CA HIS A 83 3.10 -10.52 -0.24
C HIS A 83 2.68 -11.66 -1.16
N TYR A 84 3.12 -11.60 -2.42
CA TYR A 84 2.87 -12.65 -3.40
C TYR A 84 4.16 -13.05 -4.09
N VAL A 85 4.30 -14.35 -4.32
CA VAL A 85 5.37 -14.97 -5.11
C VAL A 85 4.74 -15.89 -6.14
N ASP A 86 5.05 -15.66 -7.40
CA ASP A 86 4.57 -16.44 -8.55
C ASP A 86 3.05 -16.64 -8.56
N GLY A 87 2.30 -15.60 -8.16
CA GLY A 87 0.84 -15.60 -8.11
C GLY A 87 0.22 -16.23 -6.86
N LEU A 88 1.03 -16.67 -5.90
CA LEU A 88 0.58 -17.27 -4.64
C LEU A 88 0.84 -16.32 -3.47
N LEU A 89 -0.07 -16.31 -2.50
CA LEU A 89 0.11 -15.56 -1.26
C LEU A 89 1.29 -16.16 -0.48
N ASP A 90 2.26 -15.32 -0.14
CA ASP A 90 3.44 -15.65 0.67
C ASP A 90 3.22 -15.09 2.09
N ASN A 91 3.14 -16.00 3.07
CA ASN A 91 2.85 -15.68 4.48
C ASN A 91 4.13 -15.54 5.29
#